data_AF-A0A956KSQ1-F1
#
_entry.id   AF-A0A956KSQ1-F1
#
_cell.length_a   1.000
_cell.length_b   1.000
_cell.length_c   1.000
_cell.angle_alpha   90.00
_cell.angle_beta   90.00
_cell.angle_gamma   90.00
#
_symmetry.space_group_name_H-M   'P 1'
#
loop_
_entity.id
_entity.type
_entity.pdbx_description
1 polymer ?
#
loop_
_entity_poly.entity_id
_entity_poly.type
_entity_poly.pdbx_seq_one_letter_code
_entity_poly.pdbx_strand_id
1 'polypeptide(L)'
;CVDVDLDESGAATSDPTAAVLRPVDGYVSQLQAIAADKTAGRDVLVSVIAGVPLDYNLGGIEVSYADSEDPTFQALFGIGAGCSNPDTQQTAIPPVRLKSFAEAFAGDDINLYSVCDDDYTPAINDIVAGIEVELPPACFGGCVLDLDDSTEALDYSCVVTQRSGGKTVTLPECLDGDIPDGADACWVAKTGADLDPLCDVPGQNLEFELLRRPGVPVPGDVDVRAACELSAFTSFDCP
;
A
#
# COMPACT_ATOMS: atom_id res chain seq x y z
N CYS A 1 -10.10 2.22 28.70
CA CYS A 1 -9.50 0.90 29.02
C CYS A 1 -8.18 0.75 28.29
N VAL A 2 -7.27 -0.07 28.82
CA VAL A 2 -6.00 -0.45 28.17
C VAL A 2 -5.96 -1.97 28.04
N ASP A 3 -5.22 -2.49 27.06
CA ASP A 3 -4.98 -3.92 26.98
C ASP A 3 -4.06 -4.36 28.11
N VAL A 4 -4.45 -5.43 28.80
CA VAL A 4 -3.67 -6.04 29.89
C VAL A 4 -3.73 -7.54 29.70
N ASP A 5 -2.57 -8.20 29.73
CA ASP A 5 -2.51 -9.65 29.74
C ASP A 5 -2.73 -10.18 31.16
N LEU A 6 -3.68 -11.11 31.29
CA LEU A 6 -4.08 -11.70 32.55
C LEU A 6 -3.79 -13.20 32.55
N ASP A 7 -3.35 -13.73 33.70
CA ASP A 7 -3.17 -15.17 33.93
C ASP A 7 -4.50 -15.87 34.27
N GLU A 8 -4.45 -17.18 34.53
CA GLU A 8 -5.64 -18.00 34.84
C GLU A 8 -6.41 -17.55 36.09
N SER A 9 -5.75 -16.79 36.97
CA SER A 9 -6.36 -16.21 38.17
C SER A 9 -6.98 -14.82 37.93
N GLY A 10 -6.77 -14.26 36.74
CA GLY A 10 -7.16 -12.89 36.40
C GLY A 10 -6.16 -11.83 36.88
N ALA A 11 -4.96 -12.24 37.33
CA ALA A 11 -3.91 -11.30 37.73
C ALA A 11 -3.11 -10.85 36.50
N ALA A 12 -2.70 -9.58 36.48
CA ALA A 12 -1.85 -9.06 35.42
C ALA A 12 -0.51 -9.82 35.37
N THR A 13 -0.10 -10.21 34.18
CA THR A 13 1.13 -10.96 33.95
C THR A 13 1.90 -10.39 32.76
N SER A 14 3.23 -10.43 32.86
CA SER A 14 4.14 -10.15 31.75
C SER A 14 4.75 -11.44 31.18
N ASP A 15 4.38 -12.61 31.72
CA ASP A 15 4.81 -13.91 31.19
C ASP A 15 3.84 -14.32 30.06
N PRO A 16 4.29 -14.32 28.79
CA PRO A 16 3.42 -14.63 27.65
C PRO A 16 2.91 -16.07 27.67
N THR A 17 3.57 -16.97 28.42
CA THR A 17 3.14 -18.37 28.57
C THR A 17 2.13 -18.57 29.70
N ALA A 18 2.05 -17.61 30.64
CA ALA A 18 1.06 -17.61 31.70
C ALA A 18 -0.23 -16.86 31.31
N ALA A 19 -0.18 -16.00 30.30
CA ALA A 19 -1.32 -15.24 29.81
C ALA A 19 -2.40 -16.16 29.21
N VAL A 20 -3.65 -16.00 29.65
CA VAL A 20 -4.81 -16.79 29.15
C VAL A 20 -5.09 -16.48 27.69
N LEU A 21 -4.95 -15.21 27.32
CA LEU A 21 -5.03 -14.74 25.95
C LEU A 21 -3.62 -14.46 25.44
N ARG A 22 -3.35 -14.77 24.17
CA ARG A 22 -2.04 -14.46 23.58
C ARG A 22 -1.81 -12.95 23.57
N PRO A 23 -0.67 -12.45 24.09
CA PRO A 23 -0.32 -11.03 24.07
C PRO A 23 -0.45 -10.39 22.68
N VAL A 24 -0.89 -9.13 22.64
CA VAL A 24 -1.03 -8.37 21.38
C VAL A 24 0.31 -8.26 20.66
N ASP A 25 1.39 -8.03 21.41
CA ASP A 25 2.77 -7.94 20.91
C ASP A 25 3.20 -9.16 20.09
N GLY A 26 2.67 -10.34 20.38
CA GLY A 26 2.96 -11.54 19.60
C GLY A 26 2.44 -11.45 18.16
N TYR A 27 1.24 -10.87 17.98
CA TYR A 27 0.65 -10.64 16.65
C TYR A 27 1.34 -9.49 15.93
N VAL A 28 1.67 -8.41 16.66
CA VAL A 28 2.42 -7.27 16.12
C VAL A 28 3.78 -7.74 15.60
N SER A 29 4.53 -8.48 16.42
CA SER A 29 5.85 -9.01 16.06
C SER A 29 5.79 -9.93 14.84
N GLN A 30 4.72 -10.72 14.70
CA GLN A 30 4.55 -11.60 13.55
C GLN A 30 4.37 -10.82 12.25
N LEU A 31 3.54 -9.77 12.23
CA LEU A 31 3.38 -8.95 11.03
C LEU A 31 4.61 -8.08 10.73
N GLN A 32 5.29 -7.57 11.76
CA GLN A 32 6.55 -6.86 11.59
C GLN A 32 7.65 -7.77 11.02
N ALA A 33 7.70 -9.04 11.42
CA ALA A 33 8.61 -10.02 10.82
C ALA A 33 8.29 -10.24 9.33
N ILE A 34 7.00 -10.33 8.98
CA ILE A 34 6.58 -10.39 7.57
C ILE A 34 6.99 -9.13 6.82
N ALA A 35 6.82 -7.94 7.40
CA ALA A 35 7.25 -6.69 6.79
C ALA A 35 8.76 -6.65 6.57
N ALA A 36 9.55 -7.11 7.55
CA ALA A 36 11.02 -7.18 7.45
C ALA A 36 11.51 -8.19 6.38
N ASP A 37 10.77 -9.27 6.16
CA ASP A 37 11.07 -10.27 5.12
C ASP A 37 10.66 -9.82 3.70
N LYS A 38 9.82 -8.79 3.56
CA LYS A 38 9.43 -8.25 2.25
C LYS A 38 10.59 -7.49 1.61
N THR A 39 10.90 -7.81 0.36
CA THR A 39 11.92 -7.10 -0.43
C THR A 39 11.37 -5.83 -1.09
N ALA A 40 12.27 -4.91 -1.45
CA ALA A 40 12.00 -3.73 -2.26
C ALA A 40 11.02 -2.69 -1.64
N GLY A 41 11.14 -2.43 -0.33
CA GLY A 41 10.40 -1.35 0.33
C GLY A 41 8.89 -1.59 0.46
N ARG A 42 8.44 -2.84 0.32
CA ARG A 42 7.02 -3.20 0.44
C ARG A 42 6.64 -3.29 1.92
N ASP A 43 5.61 -2.56 2.31
CA ASP A 43 5.14 -2.53 3.70
C ASP A 43 3.97 -3.49 3.95
N VAL A 44 3.58 -3.65 5.21
CA VAL A 44 2.36 -4.32 5.65
C VAL A 44 1.36 -3.25 6.10
N LEU A 45 0.32 -3.07 5.30
CA LEU A 45 -0.81 -2.21 5.67
C LEU A 45 -1.76 -2.99 6.57
N VAL A 46 -2.15 -2.37 7.68
CA VAL A 46 -3.14 -2.90 8.61
C VAL A 46 -4.29 -1.92 8.68
N SER A 47 -5.51 -2.42 8.55
CA SER A 47 -6.74 -1.68 8.76
C SER A 47 -7.72 -2.57 9.50
N VAL A 48 -8.39 -2.03 10.51
CA VAL A 48 -9.26 -2.78 11.41
C VAL A 48 -10.66 -2.17 11.40
N ILE A 49 -11.68 -3.00 11.19
CA ILE A 49 -13.09 -2.61 11.36
C ILE A 49 -13.57 -3.19 12.68
N ALA A 50 -14.03 -2.35 13.60
CA ALA A 50 -14.37 -2.76 14.96
C ALA A 50 -15.39 -1.82 15.62
N GLY A 51 -15.79 -2.11 16.87
CA GLY A 51 -16.79 -1.34 17.61
C GLY A 51 -16.30 0.01 18.12
N VAL A 52 -15.90 0.91 17.23
CA VAL A 52 -15.53 2.30 17.53
C VAL A 52 -16.63 3.25 17.04
N PRO A 53 -16.76 4.47 17.61
CA PRO A 53 -17.78 5.43 17.18
C PRO A 53 -17.81 5.65 15.66
N LEU A 54 -18.98 6.03 15.13
CA LEU A 54 -19.09 6.46 13.73
C LEU A 54 -18.07 7.58 13.45
N ASP A 55 -17.50 7.57 12.25
CA ASP A 55 -16.48 8.54 11.82
C ASP A 55 -15.20 8.58 12.70
N TYR A 56 -14.90 7.52 13.47
CA TYR A 56 -13.71 7.47 14.33
C TYR A 56 -12.39 7.72 13.57
N ASN A 57 -12.32 7.30 12.30
CA ASN A 57 -11.16 7.50 11.43
C ASN A 57 -10.91 8.98 11.10
N LEU A 58 -11.89 9.87 11.26
CA LEU A 58 -11.71 11.33 11.09
C LEU A 58 -11.01 11.98 12.28
N GLY A 59 -10.77 11.24 13.36
CA GLY A 59 -10.13 11.72 14.58
C GLY A 59 -11.02 12.59 15.45
N GLY A 60 -10.52 12.91 16.65
CA GLY A 60 -11.22 13.79 17.60
C GLY A 60 -12.36 13.14 18.39
N ILE A 61 -12.58 11.84 18.22
CA ILE A 61 -13.59 11.05 18.95
C ILE A 61 -12.86 9.95 19.73
N GLU A 62 -13.20 9.77 21.01
CA GLU A 62 -12.64 8.70 21.84
C GLU A 62 -13.59 7.50 21.94
N VAL A 63 -13.03 6.30 22.05
CA VAL A 63 -13.82 5.09 22.32
C VAL A 63 -14.30 5.12 23.77
N SER A 64 -15.61 4.99 23.97
CA SER A 64 -16.20 4.87 25.30
C SER A 64 -15.97 3.48 25.89
N TYR A 65 -15.47 3.44 27.12
CA TYR A 65 -15.34 2.22 27.92
C TYR A 65 -16.09 2.40 29.23
N ALA A 66 -17.41 2.28 29.17
CA ALA A 66 -18.31 2.44 30.31
C ALA A 66 -19.36 1.32 30.31
N ASP A 67 -20.02 1.11 31.45
CA ASP A 67 -21.15 0.18 31.53
C ASP A 67 -22.33 0.65 30.66
N SER A 68 -23.11 -0.31 30.15
CA SER A 68 -24.35 -0.02 29.43
C SER A 68 -25.45 0.42 30.38
N GLU A 69 -26.26 1.39 29.94
CA GLU A 69 -27.52 1.71 30.60
C GLU A 69 -28.59 0.64 30.36
N ASP A 70 -28.43 -0.22 29.33
CA ASP A 70 -29.28 -1.40 29.10
C ASP A 70 -28.79 -2.58 29.97
N PRO A 71 -29.56 -3.01 30.98
CA PRO A 71 -29.17 -4.12 31.85
C PRO A 71 -29.02 -5.45 31.12
N THR A 72 -29.75 -5.66 30.03
CA THR A 72 -29.67 -6.88 29.23
C THR A 72 -28.35 -6.91 28.46
N PHE A 73 -27.99 -5.81 27.82
CA PHE A 73 -26.71 -5.68 27.11
C PHE A 73 -25.54 -5.80 28.08
N GLN A 74 -25.59 -5.10 29.22
CA GLN A 74 -24.56 -5.18 30.25
C GLN A 74 -24.38 -6.60 30.78
N ALA A 75 -25.47 -7.33 31.02
CA ALA A 75 -25.40 -8.72 31.50
C ALA A 75 -24.78 -9.68 30.48
N LEU A 76 -24.96 -9.41 29.17
CA LEU A 76 -24.44 -10.25 28.09
C LEU A 76 -22.95 -9.98 27.80
N PHE A 77 -22.56 -8.70 27.76
CA PHE A 77 -21.24 -8.29 27.27
C PHE A 77 -20.31 -7.75 28.36
N GLY A 78 -20.84 -7.41 29.54
CA GLY A 78 -20.07 -6.84 30.64
C GLY A 78 -19.55 -5.42 30.41
N ILE A 79 -19.97 -4.77 29.32
CA ILE A 79 -19.59 -3.41 28.96
C ILE A 79 -20.67 -2.80 28.05
N GLY A 80 -20.72 -1.47 28.01
CA GLY A 80 -21.51 -0.69 27.06
C GLY A 80 -21.00 -0.79 25.62
N ALA A 81 -21.84 -0.29 24.71
CA ALA A 81 -21.51 -0.24 23.29
C ALA A 81 -20.35 0.72 23.02
N GLY A 82 -19.41 0.31 22.17
CA GLY A 82 -18.39 1.19 21.60
C GLY A 82 -18.89 1.93 20.37
N CYS A 83 -19.88 1.36 19.67
CA CYS A 83 -20.63 2.01 18.60
C CYS A 83 -22.07 1.53 18.54
N SER A 84 -22.94 2.38 18.01
CA SER A 84 -24.32 2.05 17.68
C SER A 84 -24.78 2.85 16.47
N ASN A 85 -25.47 2.20 15.54
CA ASN A 85 -26.15 2.85 14.43
C ASN A 85 -27.64 2.49 14.47
N PRO A 86 -28.53 3.46 14.79
CA PRO A 86 -29.96 3.20 14.92
C PRO A 86 -30.64 2.92 13.57
N ASP A 87 -30.10 3.45 12.48
CA ASP A 87 -30.69 3.30 11.13
C ASP A 87 -30.48 1.87 10.61
N THR A 88 -29.32 1.27 10.91
CA THR A 88 -28.99 -0.13 10.57
C THR A 88 -29.25 -1.13 11.70
N GLN A 89 -29.67 -0.65 12.88
CA GLN A 89 -29.85 -1.44 14.11
C GLN A 89 -28.59 -2.22 14.51
N GLN A 90 -27.42 -1.66 14.26
CA GLN A 90 -26.14 -2.26 14.60
C GLN A 90 -25.63 -1.74 15.93
N THR A 91 -24.96 -2.60 16.70
CA THR A 91 -24.30 -2.26 17.96
C THR A 91 -23.13 -3.19 18.15
N ALA A 92 -21.99 -2.65 18.57
CA ALA A 92 -20.79 -3.44 18.84
C ALA A 92 -20.08 -2.97 20.11
N ILE A 93 -19.36 -3.90 20.75
CA ILE A 93 -18.58 -3.65 21.96
C ILE A 93 -17.22 -3.01 21.63
N PRO A 94 -16.65 -2.20 22.52
CA PRO A 94 -15.43 -1.46 22.25
C PRO A 94 -14.19 -2.37 22.15
N PRO A 95 -13.29 -2.17 21.17
CA PRO A 95 -12.35 -3.20 20.76
C PRO A 95 -10.95 -3.05 21.37
N VAL A 96 -10.80 -3.15 22.70
CA VAL A 96 -9.53 -2.85 23.43
C VAL A 96 -8.28 -3.44 22.75
N ARG A 97 -8.21 -4.77 22.55
CA ARG A 97 -7.01 -5.43 22.00
C ARG A 97 -6.81 -5.19 20.51
N LEU A 98 -7.90 -5.10 19.73
CA LEU A 98 -7.82 -4.83 18.29
C LEU A 98 -7.41 -3.38 18.03
N LYS A 99 -7.82 -2.45 18.90
CA LYS A 99 -7.35 -1.06 18.89
C LYS A 99 -5.86 -0.99 19.14
N SER A 100 -5.35 -1.61 20.22
CA SER A 100 -3.90 -1.64 20.50
C SER A 100 -3.12 -2.29 19.35
N PHE A 101 -3.66 -3.34 18.73
CA PHE A 101 -3.07 -3.95 17.55
C PHE A 101 -3.03 -3.01 16.35
N ALA A 102 -4.14 -2.32 16.03
CA ALA A 102 -4.23 -1.40 14.90
C ALA A 102 -3.24 -0.22 15.08
N GLU A 103 -3.20 0.37 16.27
CA GLU A 103 -2.34 1.50 16.61
C GLU A 103 -0.84 1.18 16.48
N ALA A 104 -0.44 -0.08 16.61
CA ALA A 104 0.94 -0.51 16.39
C ALA A 104 1.41 -0.38 14.93
N PHE A 105 0.49 -0.17 13.98
CA PHE A 105 0.76 -0.04 12.55
C PHE A 105 0.26 1.29 11.94
N ALA A 106 -0.37 2.16 12.73
CA ALA A 106 -1.05 3.35 12.21
C ALA A 106 -0.09 4.52 11.90
N GLY A 107 1.11 4.54 12.50
CA GLY A 107 2.04 5.66 12.37
C GLY A 107 1.41 6.95 12.95
N ASP A 108 1.35 8.00 12.13
CA ASP A 108 0.69 9.26 12.46
C ASP A 108 -0.80 9.29 12.07
N ASP A 109 -1.30 8.25 11.39
CA ASP A 109 -2.67 8.13 10.89
C ASP A 109 -3.59 7.32 11.82
N ILE A 110 -4.87 7.18 11.47
CA ILE A 110 -5.85 6.31 12.14
C ILE A 110 -6.26 5.20 11.18
N ASN A 111 -5.96 3.95 11.53
CA ASN A 111 -6.28 2.77 10.72
C ASN A 111 -7.40 1.90 11.33
N LEU A 112 -8.33 2.54 12.05
CA LEU A 112 -9.42 1.89 12.78
C LEU A 112 -10.76 2.52 12.36
N TYR A 113 -11.71 1.68 11.94
CA TYR A 113 -12.99 2.07 11.34
C TYR A 113 -14.15 1.45 12.11
N SER A 114 -15.31 2.11 12.06
CA SER A 114 -16.50 1.66 12.76
C SER A 114 -17.18 0.52 12.00
N VAL A 115 -17.44 -0.58 12.70
CA VAL A 115 -18.30 -1.65 12.19
C VAL A 115 -19.77 -1.23 12.10
N CYS A 116 -20.14 -0.14 12.78
CA CYS A 116 -21.49 0.40 12.75
C CYS A 116 -21.72 1.38 11.58
N ASP A 117 -20.72 1.67 10.75
CA ASP A 117 -20.89 2.53 9.58
C ASP A 117 -21.86 1.89 8.56
N ASP A 118 -22.51 2.72 7.75
CA ASP A 118 -23.50 2.27 6.76
C ASP A 118 -22.88 1.34 5.71
N ASP A 119 -21.60 1.57 5.37
CA ASP A 119 -20.78 0.70 4.55
C ASP A 119 -19.29 0.82 4.92
N TYR A 120 -18.47 -0.09 4.38
CA TYR A 120 -17.03 -0.14 4.65
C TYR A 120 -16.20 0.55 3.56
N THR A 121 -16.81 1.37 2.72
CA THR A 121 -16.13 2.09 1.64
C THR A 121 -14.99 2.96 2.16
N PRO A 122 -15.11 3.70 3.28
CA PRO A 122 -13.98 4.46 3.83
C PRO A 122 -12.77 3.57 4.15
N ALA A 123 -13.00 2.46 4.85
CA ALA A 123 -11.94 1.51 5.19
C ALA A 123 -11.27 0.90 3.95
N ILE A 124 -12.05 0.56 2.91
CA ILE A 124 -11.52 0.01 1.66
C ILE A 124 -10.73 1.07 0.89
N ASN A 125 -11.24 2.30 0.80
CA ASN A 125 -10.57 3.38 0.10
C ASN A 125 -9.22 3.72 0.73
N ASP A 126 -9.13 3.74 2.06
CA ASP A 126 -7.87 4.02 2.75
C ASP A 126 -6.86 2.87 2.56
N ILE A 127 -7.32 1.60 2.53
CA ILE A 127 -6.47 0.47 2.14
C ILE A 127 -5.95 0.64 0.71
N VAL A 128 -6.81 1.04 -0.23
CA VAL A 128 -6.42 1.26 -1.64
C VAL A 128 -5.42 2.41 -1.75
N ALA A 129 -5.67 3.53 -1.09
CA ALA A 129 -4.77 4.68 -1.05
C ALA A 129 -3.39 4.32 -0.47
N GLY A 130 -3.34 3.45 0.55
CA GLY A 130 -2.07 2.94 1.09
C GLY A 130 -1.31 1.99 0.14
N ILE A 131 -2.01 1.36 -0.83
CA ILE A 131 -1.42 0.48 -1.84
C ILE A 131 -0.94 1.27 -3.07
N GLU A 132 -1.59 2.40 -3.36
CA GLU A 132 -1.19 3.36 -4.40
C GLU A 132 0.12 4.06 -4.00
N VAL A 133 1.21 3.30 -3.96
CA VAL A 133 2.55 3.87 -4.07
C VAL A 133 2.59 4.47 -5.48
N GLU A 134 2.51 5.80 -5.58
CA GLU A 134 2.96 6.52 -6.76
C GLU A 134 4.42 6.13 -6.99
N LEU A 135 4.64 5.17 -7.89
CA LEU A 135 5.99 4.83 -8.32
C LEU A 135 6.50 6.11 -9.00
N PRO A 136 7.66 6.65 -8.58
CA PRO A 136 8.25 7.78 -9.28
C PRO A 136 8.44 7.42 -10.76
N PRO A 137 8.34 8.39 -11.67
CA PRO A 137 8.50 8.12 -13.10
C PRO A 137 9.86 7.47 -13.35
N ALA A 138 9.91 6.51 -14.28
CA ALA A 138 11.13 5.77 -14.56
C ALA A 138 12.02 6.54 -15.54
N CYS A 139 12.59 7.65 -15.06
CA CYS A 139 13.52 8.47 -15.82
C CYS A 139 14.77 7.67 -16.19
N PHE A 140 15.13 7.67 -17.47
CA PHE A 140 16.38 7.06 -17.91
C PHE A 140 17.54 7.99 -17.57
N GLY A 141 18.47 7.52 -16.73
CA GLY A 141 19.52 8.36 -16.14
C GLY A 141 20.62 8.86 -17.10
N GLY A 142 20.39 8.85 -18.41
CA GLY A 142 21.35 9.36 -19.40
C GLY A 142 20.67 9.84 -20.68
N CYS A 143 21.44 10.55 -21.50
CA CYS A 143 20.98 11.06 -22.79
C CYS A 143 20.99 9.92 -23.81
N VAL A 144 19.80 9.49 -24.23
CA VAL A 144 19.62 8.49 -25.27
C VAL A 144 19.96 9.11 -26.62
N LEU A 145 20.68 8.35 -27.44
CA LEU A 145 21.05 8.75 -28.79
C LEU A 145 19.80 8.84 -29.67
N ASP A 146 19.63 9.98 -30.32
CA ASP A 146 18.71 10.13 -31.45
C ASP A 146 19.35 9.53 -32.71
N LEU A 147 18.69 8.53 -33.30
CA LEU A 147 19.15 7.79 -34.47
C LEU A 147 18.81 8.50 -35.78
N ASP A 148 17.84 9.42 -35.77
CA ASP A 148 17.42 10.18 -36.94
C ASP A 148 17.15 11.65 -36.58
N ASP A 149 18.24 12.42 -36.61
CA ASP A 149 18.23 13.88 -36.36
C ASP A 149 17.45 14.70 -37.40
N SER A 150 16.87 14.05 -38.42
CA SER A 150 16.02 14.69 -39.41
C SER A 150 14.56 14.82 -38.95
N THR A 151 14.17 14.14 -37.88
CA THR A 151 12.84 14.25 -37.28
C THR A 151 12.88 15.03 -35.96
N GLU A 152 11.72 15.49 -35.50
CA GLU A 152 11.60 16.14 -34.17
C GLU A 152 11.40 15.11 -33.06
N ALA A 153 11.00 13.89 -33.42
CA ALA A 153 10.80 12.81 -32.46
C ALA A 153 12.14 12.15 -32.15
N LEU A 154 12.34 11.74 -30.90
CA LEU A 154 13.52 10.97 -30.51
C LEU A 154 13.42 9.56 -31.11
N ASP A 155 14.27 9.24 -32.08
CA ASP A 155 14.41 7.89 -32.60
C ASP A 155 15.47 7.13 -31.77
N TYR A 156 15.07 6.11 -31.01
CA TYR A 156 15.95 5.46 -30.04
C TYR A 156 16.18 3.96 -30.31
N SER A 157 17.27 3.43 -29.76
CA SER A 157 17.56 1.99 -29.68
C SER A 157 17.64 1.59 -28.22
N CYS A 158 16.53 1.04 -27.70
CA CYS A 158 16.42 0.59 -26.31
C CYS A 158 15.89 -0.85 -26.24
N VAL A 159 16.44 -1.62 -25.30
CA VAL A 159 15.94 -2.96 -24.94
C VAL A 159 15.51 -2.94 -23.48
N VAL A 160 14.22 -3.16 -23.23
CA VAL A 160 13.65 -3.28 -21.90
C VAL A 160 13.44 -4.75 -21.55
N THR A 161 13.92 -5.16 -20.38
CA THR A 161 13.81 -6.53 -19.88
C THR A 161 13.19 -6.56 -18.50
N GLN A 162 12.38 -7.59 -18.25
CA GLN A 162 11.84 -7.91 -16.94
C GLN A 162 12.44 -9.21 -16.43
N ARG A 163 12.95 -9.19 -15.21
CA ARG A 163 13.33 -10.39 -14.46
C ARG A 163 12.28 -10.70 -13.40
N SER A 164 11.84 -11.95 -13.32
CA SER A 164 10.92 -12.45 -12.29
C SER A 164 11.02 -13.98 -12.19
N GLY A 165 10.99 -14.54 -10.99
CA GLY A 165 11.08 -15.99 -10.76
C GLY A 165 12.35 -16.62 -11.37
N GLY A 166 13.45 -15.88 -11.43
CA GLY A 166 14.71 -16.30 -12.05
C GLY A 166 14.72 -16.34 -13.58
N LYS A 167 13.61 -15.97 -14.25
CA LYS A 167 13.53 -15.83 -15.70
C LYS A 167 13.69 -14.37 -16.11
N THR A 168 14.31 -14.12 -17.26
CA THR A 168 14.38 -12.80 -17.88
C THR A 168 13.62 -12.85 -19.20
N VAL A 169 12.72 -11.90 -19.42
CA VAL A 169 11.94 -11.74 -20.64
C VAL A 169 12.14 -10.33 -21.18
N THR A 170 12.24 -10.19 -22.50
CA THR A 170 12.20 -8.87 -23.15
C THR A 170 10.77 -8.39 -23.19
N LEU A 171 10.54 -7.17 -22.74
CA LEU A 171 9.23 -6.52 -22.84
C LEU A 171 9.13 -5.84 -24.21
N PRO A 172 8.05 -6.06 -24.97
CA PRO A 172 7.82 -5.29 -26.17
C PRO A 172 7.45 -3.85 -25.81
N GLU A 173 7.63 -2.95 -26.77
CA GLU A 173 7.10 -1.59 -26.68
C GLU A 173 5.57 -1.60 -26.91
N CYS A 174 4.83 -0.73 -26.22
CA CYS A 174 3.42 -0.50 -26.46
C CYS A 174 3.29 0.60 -27.52
N LEU A 175 3.07 0.19 -28.78
CA LEU A 175 2.74 1.15 -29.83
C LEU A 175 1.32 1.68 -29.57
N ASP A 176 1.15 3.00 -29.63
CA ASP A 176 -0.11 3.70 -29.36
C ASP A 176 -0.73 3.41 -27.98
N GLY A 177 0.09 2.97 -27.00
CA GLY A 177 -0.36 2.63 -25.65
C GLY A 177 -1.06 1.26 -25.53
N ASP A 178 -1.09 0.47 -26.61
CA ASP A 178 -1.73 -0.84 -26.62
C ASP A 178 -0.74 -1.96 -26.28
N ILE A 179 -1.18 -2.89 -25.42
CA ILE A 179 -0.39 -4.07 -25.06
C ILE A 179 -0.45 -5.10 -26.20
N PRO A 180 0.67 -5.46 -26.84
CA PRO A 180 0.68 -6.40 -27.95
C PRO A 180 0.06 -7.76 -27.61
N ASP A 181 -0.52 -8.41 -28.62
CA ASP A 181 -1.09 -9.76 -28.48
C ASP A 181 -0.06 -10.76 -27.96
N GLY A 182 -0.45 -11.53 -26.94
CA GLY A 182 0.42 -12.53 -26.31
C GLY A 182 1.42 -11.97 -25.30
N ALA A 183 1.47 -10.63 -25.09
CA ALA A 183 2.22 -10.01 -24.01
C ALA A 183 1.34 -9.69 -22.80
N ASP A 184 1.89 -9.86 -21.61
CA ASP A 184 1.25 -9.49 -20.33
C ASP A 184 1.64 -8.09 -19.86
N ALA A 185 2.74 -7.54 -20.40
CA ALA A 185 3.24 -6.21 -20.12
C ALA A 185 4.03 -5.70 -21.33
N CYS A 186 4.09 -4.39 -21.47
CA CYS A 186 4.90 -3.68 -22.45
C CYS A 186 5.34 -2.33 -21.86
N TRP A 187 6.19 -1.59 -22.55
CA TRP A 187 6.66 -0.28 -22.11
C TRP A 187 6.37 0.82 -23.14
N VAL A 188 6.15 2.04 -22.68
CA VAL A 188 5.97 3.24 -23.51
C VAL A 188 7.17 4.15 -23.29
N ALA A 189 7.73 4.70 -24.37
CA ALA A 189 8.68 5.81 -24.30
C ALA A 189 7.92 7.13 -24.19
N LYS A 190 8.27 7.93 -23.18
CA LYS A 190 7.90 9.34 -23.10
C LYS A 190 9.12 10.20 -23.37
N THR A 191 8.95 11.23 -24.19
CA THR A 191 10.03 12.10 -24.66
C THR A 191 9.53 13.53 -24.80
N GLY A 192 10.43 14.52 -24.82
CA GLY A 192 10.07 15.92 -25.02
C GLY A 192 9.00 16.39 -24.03
N ALA A 193 7.89 16.92 -24.56
CA ALA A 193 6.78 17.46 -23.76
C ALA A 193 5.98 16.39 -22.99
N ASP A 194 6.15 15.10 -23.32
CA ASP A 194 5.47 14.00 -22.64
C ASP A 194 6.24 13.49 -21.41
N LEU A 195 7.47 13.98 -21.18
CA LEU A 195 8.25 13.66 -19.98
C LEU A 195 7.56 14.21 -18.72
N ASP A 196 7.59 13.44 -17.65
CA ASP A 196 7.27 13.94 -16.32
C ASP A 196 8.25 15.05 -15.92
N PRO A 197 7.81 16.12 -15.22
CA PRO A 197 8.70 17.18 -14.75
C PRO A 197 9.90 16.71 -13.91
N LEU A 198 9.82 15.53 -13.29
CA LEU A 198 10.95 14.93 -12.57
C LEU A 198 12.01 14.31 -13.50
N CYS A 199 11.63 13.96 -14.74
CA CYS A 199 12.51 13.43 -15.77
C CYS A 199 13.00 14.49 -16.76
N ASP A 200 12.35 15.66 -16.82
CA ASP A 200 12.79 16.82 -17.60
C ASP A 200 13.95 17.56 -16.89
N VAL A 201 15.12 16.90 -16.86
CA VAL A 201 16.34 17.41 -16.25
C VAL A 201 17.52 17.32 -17.21
N PRO A 202 18.52 18.22 -17.09
CA PRO A 202 19.69 18.21 -17.98
C PRO A 202 20.38 16.85 -18.04
N GLY A 203 20.73 16.43 -19.25
CA GLY A 203 21.38 15.14 -19.52
C GLY A 203 20.44 13.93 -19.60
N GLN A 204 19.13 14.12 -19.60
CA GLN A 204 18.11 13.08 -19.80
C GLN A 204 17.11 13.52 -20.88
N ASN A 205 16.57 12.56 -21.64
CA ASN A 205 15.59 12.81 -22.69
C ASN A 205 14.56 11.68 -22.87
N LEU A 206 14.55 10.69 -21.97
CA LEU A 206 13.68 9.52 -22.06
C LEU A 206 13.15 9.11 -20.68
N GLU A 207 11.85 8.85 -20.62
CA GLU A 207 11.16 8.20 -19.50
C GLU A 207 10.48 6.93 -20.01
N PHE A 208 10.45 5.90 -19.16
CA PHE A 208 9.70 4.68 -19.43
C PHE A 208 8.43 4.63 -18.59
N GLU A 209 7.29 4.37 -19.22
CA GLU A 209 6.07 3.94 -18.54
C GLU A 209 5.84 2.45 -18.77
N LEU A 210 5.45 1.71 -17.74
CA LEU A 210 5.18 0.28 -17.84
C LEU A 210 3.68 0.01 -17.83
N LEU A 211 3.15 -0.51 -18.93
CA LEU A 211 1.77 -0.95 -19.02
C LEU A 211 1.66 -2.45 -18.75
N ARG A 212 0.65 -2.85 -17.98
CA ARG A 212 0.38 -4.25 -17.65
C ARG A 212 -1.06 -4.62 -17.95
N ARG A 213 -1.25 -5.84 -18.43
CA ARG A 213 -2.56 -6.36 -18.81
C ARG A 213 -3.44 -6.48 -17.56
N PRO A 214 -4.64 -5.88 -17.55
CA PRO A 214 -5.55 -5.98 -16.41
C PRO A 214 -5.85 -7.44 -16.06
N GLY A 215 -5.86 -7.75 -14.76
CA GLY A 215 -6.14 -9.09 -14.24
C GLY A 215 -4.97 -10.07 -14.30
N VAL A 216 -3.81 -9.68 -14.85
CA VAL A 216 -2.59 -10.49 -14.79
C VAL A 216 -1.79 -10.16 -13.53
N PRO A 217 -1.55 -11.12 -12.62
CA PRO A 217 -0.78 -10.87 -11.40
C PRO A 217 0.66 -10.46 -11.70
N VAL A 218 1.15 -9.43 -11.01
CA VAL A 218 2.56 -9.03 -11.06
C VAL A 218 3.36 -9.85 -10.05
N PRO A 219 4.39 -10.60 -10.47
CA PRO A 219 5.22 -11.33 -9.52
C PRO A 219 5.86 -10.41 -8.48
N GLY A 220 6.05 -10.93 -7.27
CA GLY A 220 6.56 -10.14 -6.15
C GLY A 220 8.04 -9.72 -6.28
N ASP A 221 8.79 -10.38 -7.16
CA ASP A 221 10.23 -10.23 -7.34
C ASP A 221 10.60 -9.62 -8.71
N VAL A 222 9.69 -8.82 -9.26
CA VAL A 222 9.90 -8.15 -10.55
C VAL A 222 11.01 -7.10 -10.45
N ASP A 223 11.98 -7.18 -11.37
CA ASP A 223 13.01 -6.18 -11.63
C ASP A 223 12.95 -5.83 -13.13
N VAL A 224 12.80 -4.55 -13.47
CA VAL A 224 12.73 -4.06 -14.86
C VAL A 224 13.97 -3.22 -15.15
N ARG A 225 14.62 -3.49 -16.28
CA ARG A 225 15.84 -2.79 -16.70
C ARG A 225 15.75 -2.39 -18.16
N ALA A 226 16.14 -1.15 -18.44
CA ALA A 226 16.35 -0.65 -19.79
C ALA A 226 17.84 -0.56 -20.10
N ALA A 227 18.21 -0.89 -21.33
CA ALA A 227 19.53 -0.64 -21.89
C ALA A 227 19.34 0.09 -23.23
N CYS A 228 19.87 1.30 -23.33
CA CYS A 228 19.75 2.15 -24.51
C CYS A 228 21.12 2.53 -25.07
N GLU A 229 21.15 2.87 -26.36
CA GLU A 229 22.30 3.55 -26.97
C GLU A 229 22.37 5.00 -26.48
N LEU A 230 23.55 5.42 -26.02
CA LEU A 230 23.75 6.73 -25.43
C LEU A 230 24.37 7.71 -26.43
N SER A 231 23.95 8.97 -26.36
CA SER A 231 24.57 10.03 -27.14
C SER A 231 26.02 10.29 -26.69
N ALA A 232 26.90 10.51 -27.67
CA ALA A 232 28.26 11.00 -27.43
C ALA A 232 28.33 12.52 -27.22
N PHE A 233 27.24 13.26 -27.49
CA PHE A 233 27.15 14.71 -27.50
C PHE A 233 26.05 15.21 -26.56
N THR A 234 26.03 14.71 -25.32
CA THR A 234 25.02 15.02 -24.29
C THR A 234 24.73 16.51 -24.11
N SER A 235 25.75 17.38 -24.21
CA SER A 235 25.57 18.83 -24.05
C SER A 235 24.77 19.51 -25.17
N PHE A 236 24.60 18.83 -26.30
CA PHE A 236 23.81 19.32 -27.43
C PHE A 236 22.46 18.60 -27.48
N ASP A 237 22.46 17.28 -27.30
CA ASP A 237 21.26 16.45 -27.44
C ASP A 237 20.34 16.51 -26.20
N CYS A 238 20.91 16.75 -25.01
CA CYS A 238 20.18 16.82 -23.74
C CYS A 238 20.74 17.96 -22.85
N PRO A 239 20.55 19.23 -23.24
CA PRO A 239 21.17 20.38 -22.58
C PRO A 239 20.72 20.63 -21.13
#